data_AF-A0A5J5IGF6-F1
#
_entry.id   AF-A0A5J5IGF6-F1
#
_cell.length_a   1.000
_cell.length_b   1.000
_cell.length_c   1.000
_cell.angle_alpha   90.00
_cell.angle_beta   90.00
_cell.angle_gamma   90.00
#
_symmetry.space_group_name_H-M   'P 1'
#
loop_
_entity.id
_entity.type
_entity.pdbx_description
1 polymer ?
#
loop_
_entity_poly.entity_id
_entity_poly.type
_entity_poly.pdbx_seq_one_letter_code
_entity_poly.pdbx_strand_id
1 'polypeptide(L)'
;MIKQLLFTVLSVFCSLMAYCQLYNNGATITIQNGGYMLLAGNLQNVSGTITNDGKIEVQGNFINSGTYTSTANEDSLIMSGTGQDTLTGGGSLINYLTINKTTASDSVKLGGTTTVNTKLDYLSGGLSTDPILNPSFTLTSPVAAVYNFSTGKEIVGSVKRTGWTNGTAFVFNQPNMQVTTNGGTSPTELTVTMIPQSGGGDPTQNEREVKRKFLFTQTGGSGFSADVRFPYATNELNTNVEANVVPWELISSEWNARLIPVTHDVVNHFVSTTGISAADMALEWKLADPKYTFNVTAFLRGAWNGTSMNTALNSAGVLPLSQPYNTTPFNYTGTESVGGIPNSNIVDWVLIEHRKPASGLASDATSSTITGRKAGFLLNNGTVVDLDGVTPISFNITKQGGSFIVIRHRNHLGVMSNSIPSNPAGTFTNDYSLLANSYKASGATSDPVELLSGGLKYGLWAGDSNKNGVVNGTDVSSIKLAISSLATGYLFTDANLSNSINGTDVSLTKNTISSLGSGSAPTIANGNTRLSAQVQTNIPDPIVE
;
A
#
# COMPACT_ATOMS: atom_id res chain seq x y z
N MET A 1 -74.04 40.44 -15.16
CA MET A 1 -72.57 40.25 -15.12
C MET A 1 -72.28 39.08 -14.21
N ILE A 2 -72.06 37.90 -14.80
CA ILE A 2 -71.79 36.62 -14.13
C ILE A 2 -70.27 36.54 -13.89
N LYS A 3 -69.83 36.22 -12.68
CA LYS A 3 -68.46 35.74 -12.43
C LYS A 3 -68.56 34.30 -11.92
N GLN A 4 -68.16 33.36 -12.77
CA GLN A 4 -67.95 31.96 -12.42
C GLN A 4 -66.71 31.85 -11.52
N LEU A 5 -66.89 31.21 -10.36
CA LEU A 5 -65.80 30.75 -9.50
C LEU A 5 -65.51 29.30 -9.92
N LEU A 6 -64.41 29.08 -10.64
CA LEU A 6 -63.93 27.75 -11.01
C LEU A 6 -62.99 27.26 -9.90
N PHE A 7 -63.44 26.30 -9.09
CA PHE A 7 -62.60 25.55 -8.16
C PHE A 7 -62.01 24.35 -8.91
N THR A 8 -60.73 24.40 -9.26
CA THR A 8 -60.02 23.27 -9.86
C THR A 8 -59.49 22.37 -8.75
N VAL A 9 -60.13 21.23 -8.52
CA VAL A 9 -59.57 20.15 -7.69
C VAL A 9 -58.53 19.41 -8.53
N LEU A 10 -57.25 19.64 -8.24
CA LEU A 10 -56.15 18.86 -8.81
C LEU A 10 -56.07 17.52 -8.08
N SER A 11 -56.79 16.51 -8.59
CA SER A 11 -56.64 15.13 -8.14
C SER A 11 -55.31 14.57 -8.65
N VAL A 12 -54.26 14.66 -7.84
CA VAL A 12 -53.06 13.84 -8.02
C VAL A 12 -53.46 12.39 -7.74
N PHE A 13 -53.73 11.63 -8.80
CA PHE A 13 -53.74 10.16 -8.73
C PHE A 13 -52.31 9.71 -8.44
N CYS A 14 -51.95 9.68 -7.16
CA CYS A 14 -50.80 8.91 -6.70
C CYS A 14 -51.21 7.44 -6.88
N SER A 15 -50.83 6.83 -8.00
CA SER A 15 -51.02 5.39 -8.20
C SER A 15 -50.09 4.67 -7.23
N LEU A 16 -50.58 4.40 -6.03
CA LEU A 16 -50.01 3.39 -5.13
C LEU A 16 -50.13 2.04 -5.84
N MET A 17 -49.10 1.64 -6.57
CA MET A 17 -48.99 0.26 -7.04
C MET A 17 -48.69 -0.61 -5.81
N ALA A 18 -49.75 -1.19 -5.23
CA ALA A 18 -49.61 -2.24 -4.24
C ALA A 18 -49.30 -3.55 -4.99
N TYR A 19 -48.04 -3.96 -4.99
CA TYR A 19 -47.68 -5.27 -5.52
C TYR A 19 -48.25 -6.38 -4.62
N CYS A 20 -48.68 -7.49 -5.22
CA CYS A 20 -49.20 -8.62 -4.44
C CYS A 20 -48.11 -9.19 -3.53
N GLN A 21 -48.42 -9.40 -2.25
CA GLN A 21 -47.55 -10.08 -1.30
C GLN A 21 -48.05 -11.52 -1.10
N LEU A 22 -47.13 -12.49 -1.12
CA LEU A 22 -47.40 -13.83 -0.60
C LEU A 22 -46.99 -13.87 0.87
N TYR A 23 -47.96 -14.08 1.76
CA TYR A 23 -47.73 -14.17 3.20
C TYR A 23 -48.14 -15.56 3.70
N ASN A 24 -47.15 -16.39 4.02
CA ASN A 24 -47.36 -17.71 4.61
C ASN A 24 -47.07 -17.67 6.12
N ASN A 25 -48.08 -17.99 6.93
CA ASN A 25 -47.96 -18.02 8.39
C ASN A 25 -48.61 -19.29 8.95
N GLY A 26 -48.01 -20.43 8.58
CA GLY A 26 -48.39 -21.75 9.09
C GLY A 26 -48.98 -22.71 8.05
N ALA A 27 -49.16 -22.27 6.79
CA ALA A 27 -49.62 -23.14 5.72
C ALA A 27 -48.46 -23.89 5.04
N THR A 28 -48.80 -24.95 4.31
CA THR A 28 -47.89 -25.63 3.39
C THR A 28 -48.15 -25.15 1.96
N ILE A 29 -47.11 -24.68 1.29
CA ILE A 29 -47.13 -24.33 -0.14
C ILE A 29 -46.19 -25.28 -0.85
N THR A 30 -46.66 -25.93 -1.92
CA THR A 30 -45.85 -26.85 -2.71
C THR A 30 -45.77 -26.38 -4.15
N ILE A 31 -44.55 -26.24 -4.66
CA ILE A 31 -44.26 -25.98 -6.06
C ILE A 31 -43.58 -27.23 -6.58
N GLN A 32 -44.27 -27.98 -7.42
CA GLN A 32 -43.75 -29.23 -7.99
C GLN A 32 -42.73 -28.95 -9.10
N ASN A 33 -41.95 -29.97 -9.49
CA ASN A 33 -41.08 -29.89 -10.66
C ASN A 33 -41.86 -29.43 -11.91
N GLY A 34 -41.25 -28.53 -12.67
CA GLY A 34 -41.86 -27.83 -13.80
C GLY A 34 -42.80 -26.67 -13.40
N GLY A 35 -43.18 -26.57 -12.14
CA GLY A 35 -43.95 -25.47 -11.60
C GLY A 35 -43.18 -24.15 -11.62
N TYR A 36 -43.89 -23.06 -11.91
CA TYR A 36 -43.36 -21.70 -11.88
C TYR A 36 -44.32 -20.78 -11.15
N MET A 37 -43.83 -20.12 -10.11
CA MET A 37 -44.56 -19.13 -9.33
C MET A 37 -43.85 -17.80 -9.44
N LEU A 38 -44.53 -16.81 -10.04
CA LEU A 38 -44.06 -15.43 -10.07
C LEU A 38 -44.80 -14.59 -9.03
N LEU A 39 -44.05 -13.86 -8.23
CA LEU A 39 -44.53 -12.89 -7.27
C LEU A 39 -44.00 -11.52 -7.64
N ALA A 40 -44.89 -10.64 -8.10
CA ALA A 40 -44.56 -9.25 -8.44
C ALA A 40 -44.21 -8.39 -7.20
N GLY A 41 -44.51 -8.88 -5.99
CA GLY A 41 -44.16 -8.25 -4.73
C GLY A 41 -43.39 -9.18 -3.81
N ASN A 42 -43.56 -9.02 -2.50
CA ASN A 42 -42.78 -9.73 -1.51
C ASN A 42 -43.28 -11.18 -1.29
N LEU A 43 -42.36 -12.09 -0.98
CA LEU A 43 -42.65 -13.37 -0.34
C LEU A 43 -42.21 -13.29 1.12
N GLN A 44 -43.14 -13.56 2.05
CA GLN A 44 -42.85 -13.68 3.47
C GLN A 44 -43.38 -15.01 4.01
N ASN A 45 -42.49 -15.89 4.45
CA ASN A 45 -42.83 -17.13 5.13
C ASN A 45 -42.45 -17.02 6.61
N VAL A 46 -43.41 -16.74 7.47
CA VAL A 46 -43.19 -16.48 8.91
C VAL A 46 -43.02 -17.78 9.70
N SER A 47 -43.91 -18.75 9.47
CA SER A 47 -43.97 -20.00 10.25
C SER A 47 -44.46 -21.21 9.45
N GLY A 48 -44.74 -21.05 8.16
CA GLY A 48 -45.22 -22.13 7.30
C GLY A 48 -44.10 -22.93 6.63
N THR A 49 -44.51 -23.89 5.79
CA THR A 49 -43.61 -24.73 5.00
C THR A 49 -43.76 -24.40 3.52
N ILE A 50 -42.65 -24.14 2.84
CA ILE A 50 -42.57 -24.05 1.38
C ILE A 50 -41.73 -25.23 0.91
N THR A 51 -42.35 -26.14 0.16
CA THR A 51 -41.65 -27.22 -0.54
C THR A 51 -41.53 -26.83 -2.01
N ASN A 52 -40.34 -26.45 -2.44
CA ASN A 52 -40.07 -26.04 -3.82
C ASN A 52 -39.24 -27.12 -4.52
N ASP A 53 -39.75 -27.67 -5.61
CA ASP A 53 -39.01 -28.47 -6.57
C ASP A 53 -39.13 -27.88 -7.98
N GLY A 54 -39.66 -26.66 -8.10
CA GLY A 54 -39.77 -25.89 -9.34
C GLY A 54 -39.08 -24.53 -9.20
N LYS A 55 -39.74 -23.49 -9.71
CA LYS A 55 -39.21 -22.12 -9.73
C LYS A 55 -40.10 -21.16 -8.96
N ILE A 56 -39.49 -20.38 -8.07
CA ILE A 56 -40.10 -19.22 -7.43
C ILE A 56 -39.33 -17.99 -7.89
N GLU A 57 -40.01 -17.07 -8.57
CA GLU A 57 -39.47 -15.77 -8.94
C GLU A 57 -40.13 -14.68 -8.10
N VAL A 58 -39.31 -13.86 -7.43
CA VAL A 58 -39.75 -12.79 -6.54
C VAL A 58 -39.16 -11.47 -7.01
N GLN A 59 -40.03 -10.50 -7.28
CA GLN A 59 -39.65 -9.14 -7.72
C GLN A 59 -39.54 -8.13 -6.57
N GLY A 60 -39.81 -8.58 -5.34
CA GLY A 60 -39.59 -7.85 -4.09
C GLY A 60 -38.74 -8.65 -3.10
N ASN A 61 -38.95 -8.40 -1.81
CA ASN A 61 -38.25 -9.10 -0.73
C ASN A 61 -38.63 -10.58 -0.66
N PHE A 62 -37.65 -11.46 -0.45
CA PHE A 62 -37.86 -12.84 -0.03
C PHE A 62 -37.42 -12.99 1.42
N ILE A 63 -38.37 -13.21 2.33
CA ILE A 63 -38.11 -13.33 3.77
C ILE A 63 -38.64 -14.68 4.27
N ASN A 64 -37.75 -15.62 4.55
CA ASN A 64 -38.09 -16.93 5.08
C ASN A 64 -37.60 -17.11 6.53
N SER A 65 -38.55 -17.16 7.46
CA SER A 65 -38.35 -17.52 8.86
C SER A 65 -38.96 -18.90 9.20
N GLY A 66 -39.82 -19.43 8.33
CA GLY A 66 -40.34 -20.79 8.41
C GLY A 66 -39.43 -21.80 7.70
N THR A 67 -40.04 -22.91 7.27
CA THR A 67 -39.35 -23.99 6.56
C THR A 67 -39.38 -23.74 5.05
N TYR A 68 -38.23 -23.75 4.39
CA TYR A 68 -38.13 -23.89 2.93
C TYR A 68 -37.25 -25.10 2.62
N THR A 69 -37.79 -26.04 1.82
CA THR A 69 -37.16 -27.33 1.49
C THR A 69 -37.41 -27.72 0.04
N SER A 70 -36.62 -28.66 -0.46
CA SER A 70 -36.75 -29.31 -1.76
C SER A 70 -36.66 -30.83 -1.56
N THR A 71 -37.46 -31.61 -2.28
CA THR A 71 -37.41 -33.08 -2.21
C THR A 71 -36.56 -33.68 -3.33
N ALA A 72 -36.52 -33.03 -4.49
CA ALA A 72 -35.76 -33.45 -5.67
C ALA A 72 -34.42 -32.70 -5.83
N ASN A 73 -34.15 -31.69 -4.98
CA ASN A 73 -33.03 -30.75 -5.11
C ASN A 73 -33.05 -29.97 -6.43
N GLU A 74 -34.25 -29.69 -6.95
CA GLU A 74 -34.48 -28.97 -8.21
C GLU A 74 -34.94 -27.52 -7.98
N ASP A 75 -35.02 -27.09 -6.71
CA ASP A 75 -35.55 -25.77 -6.35
C ASP A 75 -34.74 -24.62 -6.93
N SER A 76 -35.46 -23.67 -7.52
CA SER A 76 -34.88 -22.44 -8.02
C SER A 76 -35.58 -21.23 -7.42
N LEU A 77 -34.77 -20.35 -6.82
CA LEU A 77 -35.18 -19.02 -6.38
C LEU A 77 -34.57 -17.97 -7.31
N ILE A 78 -35.41 -17.13 -7.88
CA ILE A 78 -35.02 -16.05 -8.79
C ILE A 78 -35.39 -14.72 -8.15
N MET A 79 -34.39 -13.89 -7.86
CA MET A 79 -34.59 -12.50 -7.43
C MET A 79 -34.54 -11.60 -8.66
N SER A 80 -35.67 -10.99 -9.04
CA SER A 80 -35.80 -10.18 -10.26
C SER A 80 -36.52 -8.85 -9.99
N GLY A 81 -37.02 -8.15 -11.01
CA GLY A 81 -37.71 -6.87 -10.83
C GLY A 81 -36.76 -5.69 -10.62
N THR A 82 -37.32 -4.55 -10.22
CA THR A 82 -36.60 -3.28 -9.99
C THR A 82 -36.37 -3.02 -8.50
N GLY A 83 -35.55 -2.04 -8.15
CA GLY A 83 -35.36 -1.60 -6.77
C GLY A 83 -34.38 -2.45 -5.96
N GLN A 84 -34.39 -2.19 -4.65
CA GLN A 84 -33.53 -2.86 -3.68
C GLN A 84 -34.35 -3.86 -2.88
N ASP A 85 -33.99 -5.14 -2.97
CA ASP A 85 -34.68 -6.22 -2.26
C ASP A 85 -33.81 -6.83 -1.17
N THR A 86 -34.47 -7.38 -0.16
CA THR A 86 -33.87 -8.18 0.89
C THR A 86 -34.10 -9.66 0.63
N LEU A 87 -33.03 -10.45 0.71
CA LEU A 87 -33.06 -11.91 0.68
C LEU A 87 -32.66 -12.45 2.07
N THR A 88 -33.62 -13.03 2.77
CA THR A 88 -33.40 -13.78 4.02
C THR A 88 -33.79 -15.23 3.78
N GLY A 89 -32.80 -16.07 3.45
CA GLY A 89 -33.02 -17.51 3.26
C GLY A 89 -33.35 -18.26 4.56
N GLY A 90 -32.94 -17.74 5.71
CA GLY A 90 -33.07 -18.42 7.00
C GLY A 90 -32.14 -19.64 7.08
N GLY A 91 -32.61 -20.72 7.70
CA GLY A 91 -31.86 -22.00 7.77
C GLY A 91 -31.92 -22.86 6.50
N SER A 92 -32.51 -22.34 5.42
CA SER A 92 -32.80 -23.15 4.23
C SER A 92 -31.60 -23.33 3.31
N LEU A 93 -31.57 -24.49 2.64
CA LEU A 93 -30.71 -24.73 1.48
C LEU A 93 -31.49 -24.39 0.21
N ILE A 94 -30.97 -23.45 -0.57
CA ILE A 94 -31.48 -23.12 -1.90
C ILE A 94 -30.56 -23.82 -2.90
N ASN A 95 -31.05 -24.75 -3.74
CA ASN A 95 -30.18 -25.43 -4.68
C ASN A 95 -29.74 -24.50 -5.82
N TYR A 96 -30.66 -23.76 -6.42
CA TYR A 96 -30.37 -22.84 -7.53
C TYR A 96 -30.81 -21.41 -7.21
N LEU A 97 -29.85 -20.51 -6.94
CA LEU A 97 -30.13 -19.08 -6.76
C LEU A 97 -29.81 -18.31 -8.03
N THR A 98 -30.74 -17.48 -8.51
CA THR A 98 -30.52 -16.56 -9.62
C THR A 98 -30.73 -15.13 -9.17
N ILE A 99 -29.76 -14.26 -9.44
CA ILE A 99 -29.91 -12.80 -9.30
C ILE A 99 -30.01 -12.20 -10.69
N ASN A 100 -31.20 -11.72 -11.05
CA ASN A 100 -31.50 -11.20 -12.38
C ASN A 100 -32.39 -9.95 -12.29
N LYS A 101 -31.85 -8.91 -11.65
CA LYS A 101 -32.54 -7.62 -11.53
C LYS A 101 -32.63 -6.89 -12.87
N THR A 102 -33.60 -6.00 -12.99
CA THR A 102 -33.92 -5.32 -14.26
C THR A 102 -32.79 -4.40 -14.74
N THR A 103 -32.16 -3.66 -13.82
CA THR A 103 -31.10 -2.71 -14.11
C THR A 103 -29.86 -2.94 -13.25
N ALA A 104 -28.73 -2.31 -13.60
CA ALA A 104 -27.49 -2.43 -12.84
C ALA A 104 -27.53 -1.72 -11.47
N SER A 105 -28.41 -0.73 -11.29
CA SER A 105 -28.60 0.00 -10.03
C SER A 105 -29.53 -0.72 -9.05
N ASP A 106 -30.32 -1.67 -9.54
CA ASP A 106 -31.15 -2.53 -8.70
C ASP A 106 -30.28 -3.54 -7.97
N SER A 107 -30.67 -3.96 -6.77
CA SER A 107 -29.81 -4.80 -5.95
C SER A 107 -30.57 -5.77 -5.07
N VAL A 108 -29.92 -6.89 -4.76
CA VAL A 108 -30.32 -7.80 -3.70
C VAL A 108 -29.32 -7.67 -2.55
N LYS A 109 -29.85 -7.45 -1.36
CA LYS A 109 -29.10 -7.36 -0.11
C LYS A 109 -29.50 -8.54 0.77
N LEU A 110 -28.55 -9.24 1.36
CA LEU A 110 -28.88 -10.31 2.31
C LEU A 110 -29.44 -9.71 3.61
N GLY A 111 -30.54 -10.27 4.09
CA GLY A 111 -31.09 -10.01 5.44
C GLY A 111 -30.68 -11.07 6.47
N GLY A 112 -29.79 -11.98 6.09
CA GLY A 112 -29.20 -13.04 6.91
C GLY A 112 -28.30 -13.94 6.07
N THR A 113 -27.50 -14.78 6.73
CA THR A 113 -26.71 -15.81 6.02
C THR A 113 -27.62 -16.66 5.14
N THR A 114 -27.21 -16.86 3.89
CA THR A 114 -27.98 -17.59 2.88
C THR A 114 -27.12 -18.69 2.30
N THR A 115 -27.66 -19.91 2.25
CA THR A 115 -26.94 -21.09 1.75
C THR A 115 -27.40 -21.45 0.34
N VAL A 116 -26.46 -21.46 -0.61
CA VAL A 116 -26.68 -21.93 -1.99
C VAL A 116 -25.95 -23.26 -2.18
N ASN A 117 -26.68 -24.33 -2.44
CA ASN A 117 -26.13 -25.69 -2.42
C ASN A 117 -25.51 -26.11 -3.76
N THR A 118 -26.13 -25.79 -4.89
CA THR A 118 -25.72 -26.31 -6.20
C THR A 118 -25.18 -25.22 -7.11
N LYS A 119 -25.88 -24.09 -7.23
CA LYS A 119 -25.53 -23.11 -8.27
C LYS A 119 -26.02 -21.69 -7.96
N LEU A 120 -25.15 -20.73 -8.22
CA LEU A 120 -25.47 -19.29 -8.30
C LEU A 120 -25.36 -18.83 -9.76
N ASP A 121 -26.44 -18.28 -10.32
CA ASP A 121 -26.41 -17.50 -11.56
C ASP A 121 -26.57 -16.02 -11.24
N TYR A 122 -25.47 -15.26 -11.33
CA TYR A 122 -25.48 -13.82 -11.09
C TYR A 122 -25.44 -13.05 -12.41
N LEU A 123 -26.63 -12.72 -12.90
CA LEU A 123 -26.86 -12.24 -14.26
C LEU A 123 -26.89 -10.71 -14.35
N SER A 124 -27.58 -10.03 -13.41
CA SER A 124 -27.82 -8.59 -13.44
C SER A 124 -28.06 -8.02 -12.03
N GLY A 125 -28.01 -6.69 -11.88
CA GLY A 125 -28.09 -5.98 -10.60
C GLY A 125 -26.83 -6.06 -9.74
N GLY A 126 -26.96 -5.58 -8.50
CA GLY A 126 -26.00 -5.78 -7.40
C GLY A 126 -26.41 -6.92 -6.47
N LEU A 127 -25.44 -7.57 -5.83
CA LEU A 127 -25.62 -8.57 -4.78
C LEU A 127 -24.66 -8.24 -3.63
N SER A 128 -25.22 -8.02 -2.44
CA SER A 128 -24.46 -7.64 -1.25
C SER A 128 -24.83 -8.51 -0.06
N THR A 129 -23.83 -8.95 0.71
CA THR A 129 -24.05 -9.60 2.01
C THR A 129 -24.16 -8.60 3.15
N ASP A 130 -24.34 -7.31 2.85
CA ASP A 130 -24.38 -6.21 3.82
C ASP A 130 -23.16 -6.13 4.76
N PRO A 131 -21.93 -6.17 4.24
CA PRO A 131 -20.74 -6.36 5.07
C PRO A 131 -20.45 -5.20 6.04
N ILE A 132 -21.02 -4.01 5.81
CA ILE A 132 -20.78 -2.84 6.66
C ILE A 132 -21.68 -2.86 7.90
N LEU A 133 -22.98 -3.09 7.72
CA LEU A 133 -23.93 -3.09 8.84
C LEU A 133 -24.04 -4.48 9.49
N ASN A 134 -23.83 -5.54 8.73
CA ASN A 134 -23.99 -6.93 9.16
C ASN A 134 -22.79 -7.79 8.68
N PRO A 135 -21.58 -7.58 9.22
CA PRO A 135 -20.36 -8.25 8.76
C PRO A 135 -20.37 -9.79 8.91
N SER A 136 -21.28 -10.34 9.72
CA SER A 136 -21.44 -11.79 9.93
C SER A 136 -22.25 -12.49 8.84
N PHE A 137 -22.98 -11.76 8.00
CA PHE A 137 -23.78 -12.35 6.93
C PHE A 137 -22.88 -12.87 5.81
N THR A 138 -23.11 -14.12 5.43
CA THR A 138 -22.37 -14.76 4.33
C THR A 138 -23.31 -15.32 3.27
N LEU A 139 -22.85 -15.32 2.03
CA LEU A 139 -23.34 -16.25 1.01
C LEU A 139 -22.52 -17.54 1.13
N THR A 140 -23.13 -18.60 1.61
CA THR A 140 -22.45 -19.87 1.92
C THR A 140 -22.75 -20.92 0.87
N SER A 141 -21.71 -21.59 0.38
CA SER A 141 -21.86 -22.69 -0.57
C SER A 141 -20.81 -23.79 -0.35
N PRO A 142 -21.10 -25.06 -0.65
CA PRO A 142 -20.02 -26.05 -0.79
C PRO A 142 -19.12 -25.68 -1.96
N VAL A 143 -17.87 -26.18 -1.96
CA VAL A 143 -16.93 -26.01 -3.07
C VAL A 143 -17.43 -26.63 -4.38
N ALA A 144 -18.34 -27.60 -4.32
CA ALA A 144 -18.98 -28.20 -5.49
C ALA A 144 -20.01 -27.27 -6.16
N ALA A 145 -20.47 -26.21 -5.47
CA ALA A 145 -21.45 -25.30 -6.04
C ALA A 145 -20.83 -24.41 -7.12
N VAL A 146 -21.46 -24.35 -8.29
CA VAL A 146 -20.98 -23.57 -9.43
C VAL A 146 -21.46 -22.12 -9.32
N TYR A 147 -20.54 -21.17 -9.43
CA TYR A 147 -20.89 -19.74 -9.52
C TYR A 147 -20.66 -19.24 -10.94
N ASN A 148 -21.74 -18.79 -11.58
CA ASN A 148 -21.70 -18.14 -12.87
C ASN A 148 -21.90 -16.64 -12.71
N PHE A 149 -20.98 -15.86 -13.24
CA PHE A 149 -21.04 -14.41 -13.21
C PHE A 149 -21.18 -13.89 -14.64
N SER A 150 -22.15 -13.02 -14.88
CA SER A 150 -22.10 -12.12 -16.02
C SER A 150 -20.90 -11.18 -15.91
N THR A 151 -20.44 -10.64 -17.03
CA THR A 151 -19.30 -9.70 -17.08
C THR A 151 -19.47 -8.54 -16.10
N GLY A 152 -18.43 -8.27 -15.33
CA GLY A 152 -18.38 -7.15 -14.37
C GLY A 152 -19.21 -7.35 -13.11
N LYS A 153 -19.76 -8.56 -12.86
CA LYS A 153 -20.50 -8.86 -11.63
C LYS A 153 -19.58 -9.35 -10.53
N GLU A 154 -19.77 -8.75 -9.36
CA GLU A 154 -19.11 -9.15 -8.12
C GLU A 154 -20.09 -9.08 -6.94
N ILE A 155 -19.91 -10.01 -6.00
CA ILE A 155 -20.62 -10.05 -4.72
C ILE A 155 -19.90 -9.12 -3.76
N VAL A 156 -20.60 -8.13 -3.22
CA VAL A 156 -20.07 -7.22 -2.21
C VAL A 156 -20.21 -7.87 -0.83
N GLY A 157 -19.08 -8.14 -0.16
CA GLY A 157 -19.05 -8.70 1.19
C GLY A 157 -18.49 -10.12 1.24
N SER A 158 -19.11 -10.99 2.06
CA SER A 158 -18.52 -12.25 2.51
C SER A 158 -19.08 -13.46 1.80
N VAL A 159 -18.23 -14.19 1.07
CA VAL A 159 -18.55 -15.48 0.45
C VAL A 159 -17.83 -16.59 1.21
N LYS A 160 -18.58 -17.59 1.69
CA LYS A 160 -18.04 -18.74 2.41
C LYS A 160 -18.12 -19.99 1.53
N ARG A 161 -17.02 -20.74 1.45
CA ARG A 161 -16.92 -22.05 0.80
C ARG A 161 -16.67 -23.15 1.82
N THR A 162 -17.44 -24.25 1.77
CA THR A 162 -17.32 -25.42 2.68
C THR A 162 -16.92 -26.69 1.93
N GLY A 163 -16.45 -27.71 2.65
CA GLY A 163 -16.03 -28.98 2.03
C GLY A 163 -14.69 -28.86 1.30
N TRP A 164 -13.81 -28.01 1.82
CA TRP A 164 -12.61 -27.55 1.16
C TRP A 164 -11.52 -28.63 1.05
N THR A 165 -10.75 -28.59 -0.04
CA THR A 165 -9.62 -29.49 -0.31
C THR A 165 -8.43 -28.72 -0.89
N ASN A 166 -7.22 -29.17 -0.58
CA ASN A 166 -5.99 -28.58 -1.10
C ASN A 166 -5.80 -28.84 -2.61
N GLY A 167 -5.05 -27.96 -3.27
CA GLY A 167 -4.60 -28.11 -4.66
C GLY A 167 -5.61 -27.68 -5.72
N THR A 168 -6.78 -27.20 -5.33
CA THR A 168 -7.82 -26.70 -6.25
C THR A 168 -8.11 -25.22 -6.00
N ALA A 169 -8.16 -24.43 -7.07
CA ALA A 169 -8.56 -23.02 -7.01
C ALA A 169 -10.08 -22.90 -6.97
N PHE A 170 -10.61 -22.14 -6.02
CA PHE A 170 -12.04 -21.88 -5.90
C PHE A 170 -12.36 -20.40 -6.06
N VAL A 171 -13.46 -20.13 -6.78
CA VAL A 171 -14.00 -18.78 -7.03
C VAL A 171 -14.89 -18.33 -5.87
N PHE A 172 -14.70 -17.08 -5.45
CA PHE A 172 -15.50 -16.44 -4.39
C PHE A 172 -16.39 -15.34 -4.96
N ASN A 173 -16.03 -14.07 -4.72
CA ASN A 173 -16.90 -12.93 -4.96
C ASN A 173 -17.09 -12.60 -6.44
N GLN A 174 -16.12 -12.95 -7.28
CA GLN A 174 -16.11 -12.72 -8.71
C GLN A 174 -15.07 -13.65 -9.36
N PRO A 175 -15.09 -13.87 -10.69
CA PRO A 175 -14.27 -14.89 -11.37
C PRO A 175 -12.77 -14.88 -11.06
N ASN A 176 -12.19 -13.70 -10.82
CA ASN A 176 -10.78 -13.48 -10.52
C ASN A 176 -10.47 -13.38 -9.02
N MET A 177 -11.47 -13.44 -8.13
CA MET A 177 -11.24 -13.64 -6.70
C MET A 177 -11.13 -15.15 -6.44
N GLN A 178 -9.91 -15.66 -6.48
CA GLN A 178 -9.61 -17.07 -6.33
C GLN A 178 -8.66 -17.33 -5.18
N VAL A 179 -8.89 -18.45 -4.48
CA VAL A 179 -8.00 -18.96 -3.44
C VAL A 179 -7.73 -20.44 -3.70
N THR A 180 -6.46 -20.83 -3.59
CA THR A 180 -6.01 -22.23 -3.55
C THR A 180 -5.23 -22.43 -2.26
N THR A 181 -5.42 -23.54 -1.56
CA THR A 181 -4.53 -23.93 -0.45
C THR A 181 -3.66 -25.12 -0.84
N ASN A 182 -2.41 -25.13 -0.38
CA ASN A 182 -1.38 -26.08 -0.79
C ASN A 182 -0.65 -26.63 0.44
N GLY A 183 -0.38 -27.94 0.44
CA GLY A 183 0.33 -28.61 1.52
C GLY A 183 -0.43 -28.61 2.86
N GLY A 184 0.16 -29.25 3.88
CA GLY A 184 -0.43 -29.33 5.21
C GLY A 184 -1.82 -29.98 5.24
N THR A 185 -2.57 -29.69 6.31
CA THR A 185 -3.98 -30.08 6.46
C THR A 185 -4.86 -28.97 5.90
N SER A 186 -5.76 -29.29 4.97
CA SER A 186 -6.69 -28.33 4.40
C SER A 186 -7.65 -27.78 5.47
N PRO A 187 -8.07 -26.51 5.38
CA PRO A 187 -9.20 -26.02 6.17
C PRO A 187 -10.47 -26.77 5.80
N THR A 188 -11.49 -26.78 6.67
CA THR A 188 -12.82 -27.33 6.36
C THR A 188 -13.70 -26.30 5.66
N GLU A 189 -13.47 -25.02 5.95
CA GLU A 189 -14.18 -23.87 5.39
C GLU A 189 -13.21 -22.70 5.19
N LEU A 190 -13.46 -21.91 4.15
CA LEU A 190 -12.78 -20.64 3.91
C LEU A 190 -13.80 -19.57 3.55
N THR A 191 -13.67 -18.38 4.12
CA THR A 191 -14.49 -17.20 3.79
C THR A 191 -13.60 -16.11 3.25
N VAL A 192 -13.98 -15.55 2.10
CA VAL A 192 -13.38 -14.34 1.54
C VAL A 192 -14.38 -13.20 1.72
N THR A 193 -13.95 -12.13 2.39
CA THR A 193 -14.66 -10.86 2.39
C THR A 193 -13.96 -9.93 1.42
N MET A 194 -14.68 -9.51 0.39
CA MET A 194 -14.20 -8.55 -0.60
C MET A 194 -15.21 -7.40 -0.68
N ILE A 195 -14.76 -6.19 -0.36
CA ILE A 195 -15.61 -5.00 -0.38
C ILE A 195 -14.95 -4.00 -1.36
N PRO A 196 -15.54 -3.75 -2.54
CA PRO A 196 -15.07 -2.73 -3.47
C PRO A 196 -15.36 -1.32 -2.92
N GLN A 197 -14.76 -0.30 -3.53
CA GLN A 197 -14.92 1.10 -3.09
C GLN A 197 -16.39 1.51 -3.10
N SER A 198 -17.14 1.09 -4.13
CA SER A 198 -18.58 1.34 -4.28
C SER A 198 -19.43 0.70 -3.18
N GLY A 199 -18.93 -0.36 -2.54
CA GLY A 199 -19.55 -1.05 -1.42
C GLY A 199 -19.15 -0.51 -0.04
N GLY A 200 -18.39 0.60 0.00
CA GLY A 200 -17.82 1.14 1.24
C GLY A 200 -16.52 0.45 1.68
N GLY A 201 -15.86 -0.27 0.77
CA GLY A 201 -14.56 -0.88 1.03
C GLY A 201 -13.47 0.18 1.18
N ASP A 202 -12.82 0.18 2.33
CA ASP A 202 -11.65 1.00 2.59
C ASP A 202 -10.70 0.17 3.47
N PRO A 203 -9.47 -0.13 3.03
CA PRO A 203 -8.48 -0.74 3.88
C PRO A 203 -8.24 0.09 5.15
N THR A 204 -7.82 -0.58 6.22
CA THR A 204 -7.50 0.12 7.48
C THR A 204 -6.26 0.99 7.27
N GLN A 205 -6.26 2.19 7.86
CA GLN A 205 -5.22 3.23 7.74
C GLN A 205 -5.25 3.98 6.40
N ASN A 206 -5.22 5.31 6.48
CA ASN A 206 -5.28 6.19 5.31
C ASN A 206 -3.91 6.30 4.62
N GLU A 207 -3.55 5.28 3.87
CA GLU A 207 -2.29 5.16 3.14
C GLU A 207 -2.52 5.02 1.63
N ARG A 208 -1.46 4.92 0.82
CA ARG A 208 -1.64 4.63 -0.62
C ARG A 208 -2.22 3.24 -0.81
N GLU A 209 -3.31 3.17 -1.56
CA GLU A 209 -4.08 1.94 -1.78
C GLU A 209 -5.06 2.02 -2.94
N VAL A 210 -5.39 0.85 -3.47
CA VAL A 210 -6.65 0.59 -4.15
C VAL A 210 -7.72 0.50 -3.05
N LYS A 211 -8.81 1.28 -3.17
CA LYS A 211 -9.88 1.34 -2.14
C LYS A 211 -10.78 0.11 -2.20
N ARG A 212 -10.18 -1.06 -1.99
CA ARG A 212 -10.82 -2.36 -1.97
C ARG A 212 -10.25 -3.14 -0.80
N LYS A 213 -11.14 -3.59 0.09
CA LYS A 213 -10.76 -4.31 1.31
C LYS A 213 -10.87 -5.81 1.10
N PHE A 214 -9.85 -6.55 1.53
CA PHE A 214 -9.84 -8.00 1.54
C PHE A 214 -9.60 -8.54 2.96
N LEU A 215 -10.43 -9.49 3.38
CA LEU A 215 -10.23 -10.28 4.58
C LEU A 215 -10.44 -11.76 4.25
N PHE A 216 -9.70 -12.61 4.92
CA PHE A 216 -9.84 -14.06 4.81
C PHE A 216 -10.00 -14.65 6.20
N THR A 217 -10.89 -15.62 6.32
CA THR A 217 -11.03 -16.42 7.55
C THR A 217 -11.18 -17.88 7.19
N GLN A 218 -10.66 -18.75 8.03
CA GLN A 218 -10.71 -20.20 7.83
C GLN A 218 -11.14 -20.92 9.11
N THR A 219 -11.76 -22.08 8.93
CA THR A 219 -12.05 -23.02 10.01
C THR A 219 -11.16 -24.25 9.84
N GLY A 220 -10.42 -24.61 10.89
CA GLY A 220 -9.49 -25.73 10.86
C GLY A 220 -8.32 -25.52 9.90
N GLY A 221 -7.65 -26.63 9.57
CA GLY A 221 -6.43 -26.62 8.75
C GLY A 221 -5.19 -26.20 9.53
N SER A 222 -4.03 -26.70 9.11
CA SER A 222 -2.74 -26.39 9.73
C SER A 222 -1.58 -26.63 8.77
N GLY A 223 -0.56 -25.78 8.81
CA GLY A 223 0.65 -25.91 8.01
C GLY A 223 0.45 -25.82 6.49
N PHE A 224 -0.72 -25.36 6.03
CA PHE A 224 -0.96 -25.07 4.62
C PHE A 224 -0.44 -23.68 4.25
N SER A 225 -0.22 -23.48 2.96
CA SER A 225 0.00 -22.18 2.35
C SER A 225 -1.15 -21.86 1.38
N ALA A 226 -1.38 -20.58 1.10
CA ALA A 226 -2.43 -20.12 0.21
C ALA A 226 -1.87 -19.33 -0.97
N ASP A 227 -2.45 -19.58 -2.14
CA ASP A 227 -2.26 -18.79 -3.36
C ASP A 227 -3.53 -18.01 -3.61
N VAL A 228 -3.41 -16.69 -3.76
CA VAL A 228 -4.55 -15.78 -3.83
C VAL A 228 -4.46 -14.89 -5.05
N ARG A 229 -5.57 -14.77 -5.77
CA ARG A 229 -5.78 -13.76 -6.81
C ARG A 229 -6.65 -12.63 -6.25
N PHE A 230 -6.10 -11.43 -6.21
CA PHE A 230 -6.73 -10.20 -5.76
C PHE A 230 -7.19 -9.40 -6.97
N PRO A 231 -8.50 -9.37 -7.29
CA PRO A 231 -9.00 -8.54 -8.37
C PRO A 231 -9.13 -7.08 -7.97
N TYR A 232 -9.11 -6.17 -8.93
CA TYR A 232 -9.40 -4.76 -8.74
C TYR A 232 -10.21 -4.21 -9.92
N ALA A 233 -10.75 -2.99 -9.76
CA ALA A 233 -11.30 -2.24 -10.88
C ALA A 233 -10.43 -1.02 -11.20
N THR A 234 -10.34 -0.65 -12.49
CA THR A 234 -9.50 0.47 -12.95
C THR A 234 -9.87 1.80 -12.27
N ASN A 235 -11.16 2.02 -12.00
CA ASN A 235 -11.64 3.22 -11.31
C ASN A 235 -11.29 3.25 -9.81
N GLU A 236 -10.80 2.15 -9.23
CA GLU A 236 -10.34 2.06 -7.84
C GLU A 236 -8.82 2.26 -7.70
N LEU A 237 -8.09 2.35 -8.81
CA LEU A 237 -6.63 2.50 -8.79
C LEU A 237 -6.17 3.81 -8.14
N ASN A 238 -7.00 4.86 -8.17
CA ASN A 238 -6.67 6.16 -7.57
C ASN A 238 -5.30 6.68 -8.04
N THR A 239 -4.32 6.81 -7.14
CA THR A 239 -2.95 7.27 -7.42
C THR A 239 -1.98 6.13 -7.75
N ASN A 240 -2.43 4.87 -7.74
CA ASN A 240 -1.60 3.72 -8.02
C ASN A 240 -1.37 3.55 -9.51
N VAL A 241 -0.15 3.15 -9.89
CA VAL A 241 0.15 2.70 -11.25
C VAL A 241 -0.20 1.22 -11.36
N GLU A 242 -1.15 0.87 -12.21
CA GLU A 242 -1.71 -0.48 -12.37
C GLU A 242 -0.64 -1.57 -12.46
N ALA A 243 0.38 -1.36 -13.31
CA ALA A 243 1.47 -2.30 -13.55
C ALA A 243 2.38 -2.55 -12.32
N ASN A 244 2.32 -1.68 -11.31
CA ASN A 244 3.15 -1.79 -10.11
C ASN A 244 2.39 -2.35 -8.91
N VAL A 245 1.06 -2.46 -8.97
CA VAL A 245 0.24 -2.82 -7.82
C VAL A 245 0.63 -4.20 -7.27
N VAL A 246 0.84 -4.31 -5.97
CA VAL A 246 1.12 -5.58 -5.29
C VAL A 246 0.18 -5.80 -4.10
N PRO A 247 0.05 -7.02 -3.57
CA PRO A 247 -0.62 -7.28 -2.30
C PRO A 247 0.18 -6.72 -1.12
N TRP A 248 -0.55 -6.18 -0.14
CA TRP A 248 -0.04 -5.71 1.13
C TRP A 248 -0.83 -6.36 2.26
N GLU A 249 -0.13 -6.73 3.33
CA GLU A 249 -0.69 -7.32 4.54
C GLU A 249 -0.51 -6.40 5.75
N LEU A 250 -1.51 -6.31 6.61
CA LEU A 250 -1.48 -5.48 7.80
C LEU A 250 -0.94 -6.28 9.00
N ILE A 251 0.35 -6.14 9.29
CA ILE A 251 1.01 -6.80 10.42
C ILE A 251 1.18 -5.79 11.55
N SER A 252 0.57 -6.04 12.70
CA SER A 252 0.74 -5.19 13.90
C SER A 252 0.51 -3.70 13.65
N SER A 253 -0.54 -3.35 12.87
CA SER A 253 -0.84 -1.97 12.43
C SER A 253 0.22 -1.34 11.51
N GLU A 254 0.91 -2.16 10.71
CA GLU A 254 1.85 -1.70 9.69
C GLU A 254 1.59 -2.46 8.38
N TRP A 255 1.40 -1.74 7.28
CA TRP A 255 1.28 -2.35 5.96
C TRP A 255 2.63 -2.82 5.46
N ASN A 256 2.73 -4.11 5.15
CA ASN A 256 3.92 -4.78 4.64
C ASN A 256 3.66 -5.26 3.20
N ALA A 257 4.54 -4.86 2.27
CA ALA A 257 4.38 -5.17 0.84
C ALA A 257 4.89 -6.58 0.53
N ARG A 258 4.13 -7.32 -0.26
CA ARG A 258 4.56 -8.61 -0.79
C ARG A 258 5.05 -8.44 -2.23
N LEU A 259 6.35 -8.15 -2.37
CA LEU A 259 6.94 -7.84 -3.68
C LEU A 259 7.20 -9.09 -4.54
N ILE A 260 7.44 -10.24 -3.91
CA ILE A 260 7.78 -11.49 -4.59
C ILE A 260 7.19 -12.67 -3.80
N PRO A 261 6.55 -13.66 -4.44
CA PRO A 261 6.20 -13.70 -5.86
C PRO A 261 4.93 -12.88 -6.15
N VAL A 262 4.91 -12.16 -7.27
CA VAL A 262 3.74 -11.43 -7.77
C VAL A 262 3.56 -11.68 -9.26
N THR A 263 2.33 -11.83 -9.70
CA THR A 263 1.96 -11.87 -11.13
C THR A 263 0.81 -10.90 -11.38
N HIS A 264 0.91 -10.14 -12.47
CA HIS A 264 -0.06 -9.14 -12.88
C HIS A 264 -0.81 -9.60 -14.12
N ASP A 265 -2.12 -9.36 -14.14
CA ASP A 265 -2.93 -9.40 -15.34
C ASP A 265 -3.73 -8.11 -15.43
N VAL A 266 -3.26 -7.19 -16.26
CA VAL A 266 -3.90 -5.88 -16.48
C VAL A 266 -5.10 -5.95 -17.42
N VAL A 267 -5.28 -7.07 -18.13
CA VAL A 267 -6.44 -7.28 -19.03
C VAL A 267 -7.63 -7.76 -18.22
N ASN A 268 -7.39 -8.68 -17.28
CA ASN A 268 -8.41 -9.24 -16.39
C ASN A 268 -8.44 -8.54 -15.02
N HIS A 269 -7.64 -7.49 -14.84
CA HIS A 269 -7.53 -6.66 -13.64
C HIS A 269 -7.38 -7.45 -12.33
N PHE A 270 -6.35 -8.28 -12.24
CA PHE A 270 -5.98 -8.94 -10.99
C PHE A 270 -4.47 -8.97 -10.75
N VAL A 271 -4.11 -9.12 -9.49
CA VAL A 271 -2.75 -9.39 -9.02
C VAL A 271 -2.77 -10.68 -8.21
N SER A 272 -1.80 -11.56 -8.40
CA SER A 272 -1.72 -12.81 -7.63
C SER A 272 -0.40 -12.99 -6.92
N THR A 273 -0.44 -13.60 -5.73
CA THR A 273 0.75 -14.00 -4.96
C THR A 273 0.53 -15.42 -4.40
N THR A 274 1.62 -16.14 -4.15
CA THR A 274 1.60 -17.54 -3.73
C THR A 274 2.29 -17.74 -2.39
N GLY A 275 2.02 -18.85 -1.72
CA GLY A 275 2.71 -19.21 -0.48
C GLY A 275 2.40 -18.32 0.72
N ILE A 276 1.21 -17.72 0.81
CA ILE A 276 0.75 -17.00 2.01
C ILE A 276 0.59 -18.02 3.14
N SER A 277 1.18 -17.81 4.32
CA SER A 277 1.00 -18.76 5.42
C SER A 277 -0.44 -18.74 5.94
N ALA A 278 -0.90 -19.83 6.57
CA ALA A 278 -2.22 -19.84 7.19
C ALA A 278 -2.41 -18.72 8.25
N ALA A 279 -1.33 -18.28 8.89
CA ALA A 279 -1.36 -17.19 9.86
C ALA A 279 -1.50 -15.82 9.17
N ASP A 280 -0.71 -15.57 8.13
CA ASP A 280 -0.72 -14.31 7.39
C ASP A 280 -2.01 -14.12 6.59
N MET A 281 -2.62 -15.22 6.13
CA MET A 281 -3.90 -15.18 5.43
C MET A 281 -5.00 -14.52 6.29
N ALA A 282 -4.97 -14.71 7.62
CA ALA A 282 -5.95 -14.14 8.54
C ALA A 282 -5.78 -12.63 8.80
N LEU A 283 -4.72 -12.01 8.25
CA LEU A 283 -4.52 -10.56 8.33
C LEU A 283 -5.46 -9.81 7.39
N GLU A 284 -5.46 -8.48 7.52
CA GLU A 284 -6.10 -7.63 6.52
C GLU A 284 -5.19 -7.45 5.31
N TRP A 285 -5.79 -7.50 4.11
CA TRP A 285 -5.08 -7.36 2.85
C TRP A 285 -5.63 -6.21 2.03
N LYS A 286 -4.72 -5.56 1.30
CA LYS A 286 -5.05 -4.56 0.27
C LYS A 286 -4.13 -4.69 -0.93
N LEU A 287 -4.44 -3.90 -1.96
CA LEU A 287 -3.58 -3.71 -3.12
C LEU A 287 -3.02 -2.29 -3.10
N ALA A 288 -1.73 -2.10 -3.40
CA ALA A 288 -1.15 -0.77 -3.58
C ALA A 288 0.16 -0.80 -4.39
N ASP A 289 0.49 0.31 -5.04
CA ASP A 289 1.76 0.54 -5.73
C ASP A 289 2.88 0.80 -4.69
N PRO A 290 3.91 -0.05 -4.61
CA PRO A 290 5.01 0.10 -3.67
C PRO A 290 6.04 1.13 -4.10
N LYS A 291 5.99 1.63 -5.34
CA LYS A 291 6.95 2.61 -5.84
C LYS A 291 6.58 4.01 -5.36
N TYR A 292 7.35 4.55 -4.43
CA TYR A 292 7.18 5.89 -3.89
C TYR A 292 8.15 6.87 -4.53
N THR A 293 7.71 8.12 -4.65
CA THR A 293 8.52 9.24 -5.15
C THR A 293 9.09 10.03 -3.98
N PHE A 294 10.39 10.35 -4.01
CA PHE A 294 11.09 11.06 -2.94
C PHE A 294 11.49 12.45 -3.44
N ASN A 295 10.75 13.48 -3.01
CA ASN A 295 11.06 14.88 -3.27
C ASN A 295 12.03 15.39 -2.21
N VAL A 296 13.33 15.20 -2.47
CA VAL A 296 14.38 15.48 -1.50
C VAL A 296 15.27 16.63 -1.98
N THR A 297 15.51 17.59 -1.09
CA THR A 297 16.48 18.68 -1.29
C THR A 297 17.63 18.55 -0.30
N ALA A 298 18.86 18.60 -0.78
CA ALA A 298 20.07 18.61 0.05
C ALA A 298 21.20 19.42 -0.59
N PHE A 299 22.07 19.99 0.23
CA PHE A 299 23.24 20.72 -0.24
C PHE A 299 24.50 20.12 0.38
N LEU A 300 25.57 20.02 -0.40
CA LEU A 300 26.88 19.59 0.05
C LEU A 300 27.71 20.83 0.34
N ARG A 301 28.16 21.00 1.59
CA ARG A 301 28.99 22.16 1.97
C ARG A 301 30.25 22.25 1.12
N GLY A 302 30.86 21.11 0.79
CA GLY A 302 32.10 21.09 0.01
C GLY A 302 31.93 21.67 -1.40
N ALA A 303 30.82 21.40 -2.06
CA ALA A 303 30.55 21.90 -3.40
C ALA A 303 29.96 23.32 -3.41
N TRP A 304 29.52 23.87 -2.28
CA TRP A 304 28.82 25.14 -2.21
C TRP A 304 29.72 26.35 -2.55
N ASN A 305 29.25 27.20 -3.47
CA ASN A 305 29.99 28.38 -3.95
C ASN A 305 29.43 29.73 -3.47
N GLY A 306 28.43 29.72 -2.57
CA GLY A 306 27.73 30.91 -2.08
C GLY A 306 26.35 31.12 -2.71
N THR A 307 26.07 30.50 -3.87
CA THR A 307 24.76 30.61 -4.56
C THR A 307 24.18 29.24 -4.92
N SER A 308 25.03 28.34 -5.43
CA SER A 308 24.68 26.97 -5.83
C SER A 308 25.82 26.02 -5.47
N MET A 309 25.71 24.74 -5.85
CA MET A 309 26.83 23.82 -5.82
C MET A 309 27.61 23.80 -7.13
N ASN A 310 28.90 23.56 -7.06
CA ASN A 310 29.79 23.38 -8.21
C ASN A 310 29.58 21.99 -8.84
N THR A 311 29.69 21.92 -10.18
CA THR A 311 29.57 20.69 -10.97
C THR A 311 30.91 20.30 -11.60
N ALA A 312 32.02 20.58 -10.91
CA ALA A 312 33.37 20.45 -11.45
C ALA A 312 33.71 18.99 -11.82
N LEU A 313 33.26 18.01 -11.03
CA LEU A 313 33.44 16.58 -11.34
C LEU A 313 32.73 16.16 -12.63
N ASN A 314 31.52 16.67 -12.85
CA ASN A 314 30.75 16.41 -14.06
C ASN A 314 31.40 17.07 -15.28
N SER A 315 31.77 18.35 -15.14
CA SER A 315 32.45 19.12 -16.18
C SER A 315 33.80 18.51 -16.59
N ALA A 316 34.49 17.87 -15.64
CA ALA A 316 35.73 17.15 -15.87
C ALA A 316 35.53 15.72 -16.41
N GLY A 317 34.29 15.23 -16.50
CA GLY A 317 33.97 13.89 -16.99
C GLY A 317 34.43 12.75 -16.07
N VAL A 318 34.62 13.02 -14.77
CA VAL A 318 35.15 12.04 -13.81
C VAL A 318 34.07 11.38 -12.95
N LEU A 319 32.81 11.82 -13.02
CA LEU A 319 31.71 11.14 -12.33
C LEU A 319 31.57 9.71 -12.86
N PRO A 320 31.45 8.70 -11.98
CA PRO A 320 31.31 7.31 -12.42
C PRO A 320 29.96 7.11 -13.11
N LEU A 321 29.95 6.27 -14.14
CA LEU A 321 28.73 5.90 -14.87
C LEU A 321 27.87 4.86 -14.13
N SER A 322 28.42 4.22 -13.11
CA SER A 322 27.71 3.32 -12.19
C SER A 322 27.75 3.87 -10.78
N GLN A 323 26.70 3.58 -10.00
CA GLN A 323 26.59 4.05 -8.62
C GLN A 323 27.82 3.62 -7.76
N PRO A 324 28.39 4.52 -6.92
CA PRO A 324 29.65 4.29 -6.20
C PRO A 324 29.49 3.66 -4.80
N TYR A 325 28.28 3.30 -4.39
CA TYR A 325 27.93 2.84 -3.04
C TYR A 325 28.00 1.32 -2.87
N ASN A 326 28.44 0.55 -3.88
CA ASN A 326 28.58 -0.91 -3.83
C ASN A 326 29.77 -1.44 -3.02
N THR A 327 30.48 -0.55 -2.32
CA THR A 327 31.64 -0.89 -1.49
C THR A 327 31.42 -0.47 -0.04
N THR A 328 32.29 -0.96 0.83
CA THR A 328 32.34 -0.52 2.23
C THR A 328 32.43 1.01 2.31
N PRO A 329 31.62 1.65 3.16
CA PRO A 329 30.81 1.04 4.22
C PRO A 329 29.33 0.81 3.87
N PHE A 330 28.87 1.27 2.69
CA PHE A 330 27.45 1.25 2.33
C PHE A 330 26.95 -0.06 1.73
N ASN A 331 27.84 -0.84 1.10
CA ASN A 331 27.56 -2.16 0.51
C ASN A 331 26.26 -2.24 -0.32
N TYR A 332 25.93 -1.17 -1.04
CA TYR A 332 24.69 -1.06 -1.79
C TYR A 332 24.71 -2.00 -3.01
N THR A 333 23.80 -2.97 -3.03
CA THR A 333 23.70 -3.97 -4.11
C THR A 333 22.95 -3.49 -5.35
N GLY A 334 22.50 -2.22 -5.38
CA GLY A 334 21.87 -1.62 -6.56
C GLY A 334 22.78 -1.61 -7.78
N THR A 335 22.17 -1.66 -8.97
CA THR A 335 22.87 -1.79 -10.26
C THR A 335 22.70 -0.54 -11.14
N GLU A 336 22.28 0.57 -10.55
CA GLU A 336 22.06 1.83 -11.22
C GLU A 336 23.30 2.26 -12.02
N SER A 337 23.09 2.47 -13.32
CA SER A 337 24.12 2.94 -14.25
C SER A 337 23.49 3.72 -15.40
N VAL A 338 24.31 4.57 -16.04
CA VAL A 338 23.92 5.41 -17.18
C VAL A 338 24.93 5.28 -18.31
N GLY A 339 24.51 5.47 -19.56
CA GLY A 339 25.43 5.50 -20.71
C GLY A 339 26.31 6.75 -20.76
N GLY A 340 25.90 7.81 -20.05
CA GLY A 340 26.58 9.09 -19.89
C GLY A 340 25.82 9.91 -18.85
N ILE A 341 26.50 10.84 -18.17
CA ILE A 341 25.86 11.71 -17.19
C ILE A 341 24.85 12.62 -17.91
N PRO A 342 23.53 12.50 -17.63
CA PRO A 342 22.48 13.01 -18.52
C PRO A 342 22.23 14.53 -18.40
N ASN A 343 22.76 15.17 -17.35
CA ASN A 343 22.50 16.57 -17.04
C ASN A 343 23.77 17.26 -16.52
N SER A 344 24.14 18.40 -17.12
CA SER A 344 25.33 19.18 -16.76
C SER A 344 25.27 19.82 -15.37
N ASN A 345 24.06 19.92 -14.79
CA ASN A 345 23.84 20.43 -13.43
C ASN A 345 24.07 19.37 -12.35
N ILE A 346 24.36 18.12 -12.71
CA ILE A 346 24.67 17.07 -11.73
C ILE A 346 25.99 17.40 -11.02
N VAL A 347 25.95 17.40 -9.70
CA VAL A 347 27.07 17.62 -8.79
C VAL A 347 27.75 16.30 -8.49
N ASP A 348 26.97 15.31 -8.04
CA ASP A 348 27.47 14.00 -7.62
C ASP A 348 26.34 12.96 -7.50
N TRP A 349 26.71 11.70 -7.27
CA TRP A 349 25.81 10.66 -6.80
C TRP A 349 25.44 10.86 -5.32
N VAL A 350 24.22 10.44 -4.96
CA VAL A 350 23.73 10.30 -3.57
C VAL A 350 22.97 8.99 -3.42
N LEU A 351 22.99 8.40 -2.24
CA LEU A 351 22.18 7.23 -1.89
C LEU A 351 21.06 7.65 -0.93
N ILE A 352 19.82 7.39 -1.33
CA ILE A 352 18.63 7.63 -0.52
C ILE A 352 18.19 6.31 0.12
N GLU A 353 17.91 6.34 1.41
CA GLU A 353 17.34 5.20 2.15
C GLU A 353 16.02 5.61 2.80
N HIS A 354 15.03 4.73 2.72
CA HIS A 354 13.78 4.79 3.45
C HIS A 354 13.86 3.80 4.63
N ARG A 355 13.83 4.31 5.86
CA ARG A 355 13.98 3.54 7.09
C ARG A 355 12.68 3.53 7.88
N LYS A 356 12.20 2.34 8.25
CA LYS A 356 10.97 2.15 9.01
C LYS A 356 11.23 1.25 10.22
N PRO A 357 11.66 1.83 11.35
CA PRO A 357 11.79 1.09 12.59
C PRO A 357 10.43 0.65 13.13
N ALA A 358 10.40 -0.52 13.77
CA ALA A 358 9.18 -1.08 14.35
C ALA A 358 8.64 -0.22 15.50
N SER A 359 9.50 0.44 16.29
CA SER A 359 9.04 1.33 17.36
C SER A 359 8.57 2.69 16.85
N GLY A 360 8.81 3.01 15.57
CA GLY A 360 8.53 4.33 14.99
C GLY A 360 9.39 5.47 15.53
N LEU A 361 10.48 5.19 16.26
CA LEU A 361 11.34 6.21 16.85
C LEU A 361 12.59 6.43 16.00
N ALA A 362 13.20 7.60 16.13
CA ALA A 362 14.43 7.88 15.41
C ALA A 362 15.61 7.05 15.96
N SER A 363 15.62 6.71 17.25
CA SER A 363 16.73 6.04 17.93
C SER A 363 17.02 4.62 17.43
N ASP A 364 16.06 3.95 16.81
CA ASP A 364 16.18 2.60 16.28
C ASP A 364 16.07 2.56 14.75
N ALA A 365 16.07 3.71 14.06
CA ALA A 365 16.09 3.83 12.61
C ALA A 365 17.49 3.51 12.01
N THR A 366 18.00 2.30 12.27
CA THR A 366 19.29 1.78 11.81
C THR A 366 19.23 1.17 10.41
N SER A 367 20.36 0.76 9.83
CA SER A 367 20.43 0.08 8.51
C SER A 367 19.57 -1.17 8.41
N SER A 368 19.36 -1.92 9.50
CA SER A 368 18.48 -3.10 9.52
C SER A 368 16.99 -2.75 9.34
N THR A 369 16.62 -1.47 9.45
CA THR A 369 15.25 -0.98 9.26
C THR A 369 15.02 -0.39 7.87
N ILE A 370 16.00 -0.48 6.97
CA ILE A 370 15.86 -0.05 5.58
C ILE A 370 14.78 -0.92 4.89
N THR A 371 13.81 -0.25 4.30
CA THR A 371 12.68 -0.86 3.57
C THR A 371 12.66 -0.49 2.09
N GLY A 372 13.57 0.37 1.67
CA GLY A 372 13.84 0.71 0.28
C GLY A 372 15.06 1.64 0.22
N ARG A 373 15.89 1.52 -0.82
CA ARG A 373 17.01 2.44 -1.06
C ARG A 373 17.38 2.48 -2.54
N LYS A 374 17.81 3.65 -3.01
CA LYS A 374 18.21 3.88 -4.41
C LYS A 374 19.30 4.93 -4.52
N ALA A 375 20.27 4.70 -5.39
CA ALA A 375 21.25 5.71 -5.79
C ALA A 375 20.67 6.61 -6.91
N GLY A 376 20.87 7.91 -6.79
CA GLY A 376 20.46 8.89 -7.78
C GLY A 376 21.45 10.04 -7.87
N PHE A 377 21.08 11.08 -8.60
CA PHE A 377 21.92 12.25 -8.81
C PHE A 377 21.48 13.43 -7.96
N LEU A 378 22.45 14.17 -7.44
CA LEU A 378 22.24 15.46 -6.80
C LEU A 378 22.50 16.58 -7.81
N LEU A 379 21.51 17.44 -8.04
CA LEU A 379 21.65 18.63 -8.88
C LEU A 379 22.22 19.82 -8.11
N ASN A 380 22.80 20.78 -8.83
CA ASN A 380 23.44 21.97 -8.25
C ASN A 380 22.51 22.91 -7.46
N ASN A 381 21.21 22.78 -7.69
CA ASN A 381 20.14 23.46 -6.98
C ASN A 381 19.68 22.71 -5.72
N GLY A 382 20.26 21.54 -5.43
CA GLY A 382 20.00 20.69 -4.28
C GLY A 382 18.94 19.60 -4.50
N THR A 383 18.23 19.59 -5.62
CA THR A 383 17.24 18.55 -5.91
C THR A 383 17.91 17.20 -6.16
N VAL A 384 17.37 16.14 -5.57
CA VAL A 384 17.76 14.76 -5.86
C VAL A 384 16.84 14.16 -6.94
N VAL A 385 17.44 13.62 -8.00
CA VAL A 385 16.74 13.10 -9.17
C VAL A 385 17.17 11.66 -9.50
N ASP A 386 16.33 10.97 -10.28
CA ASP A 386 16.57 9.63 -10.81
C ASP A 386 17.61 9.66 -11.95
N LEU A 387 17.85 8.51 -12.57
CA LEU A 387 18.91 8.31 -13.56
C LEU A 387 18.72 9.07 -14.89
N ASP A 388 17.55 9.67 -15.11
CA ASP A 388 17.31 10.56 -16.24
C ASP A 388 17.85 11.99 -16.00
N GLY A 389 18.26 12.30 -14.77
CA GLY A 389 18.77 13.61 -14.37
C GLY A 389 17.70 14.70 -14.24
N VAL A 390 16.42 14.35 -14.23
CA VAL A 390 15.29 15.30 -14.24
C VAL A 390 14.17 14.89 -13.27
N THR A 391 13.70 13.64 -13.32
CA THR A 391 12.56 13.21 -12.51
C THR A 391 12.98 12.99 -11.06
N PRO A 392 12.13 13.27 -10.05
CA PRO A 392 12.46 12.94 -8.67
C PRO A 392 12.72 11.45 -8.50
N ILE A 393 13.70 11.12 -7.65
CA ILE A 393 14.08 9.73 -7.42
C ILE A 393 12.90 8.91 -6.89
N SER A 394 12.70 7.71 -7.44
CA SER A 394 11.60 6.82 -7.03
C SER A 394 12.04 5.37 -6.93
N PHE A 395 11.54 4.66 -5.92
CA PHE A 395 11.85 3.25 -5.67
C PHE A 395 10.78 2.57 -4.81
N ASN A 396 10.81 1.24 -4.79
CA ASN A 396 9.88 0.43 -4.01
C ASN A 396 10.21 0.52 -2.52
N ILE A 397 9.17 0.69 -1.69
CA ILE A 397 9.24 0.49 -0.24
C ILE A 397 8.52 -0.80 0.14
N THR A 398 8.97 -1.47 1.19
CA THR A 398 8.31 -2.68 1.73
C THR A 398 7.39 -2.41 2.90
N LYS A 399 7.37 -1.19 3.45
CA LYS A 399 6.53 -0.81 4.59
C LYS A 399 5.96 0.60 4.44
N GLN A 400 4.69 0.80 4.84
CA GLN A 400 4.05 2.12 4.96
C GLN A 400 4.02 2.58 6.44
N GLY A 401 3.66 3.85 6.66
CA GLY A 401 3.56 4.52 7.94
C GLY A 401 4.67 5.55 8.18
N GLY A 402 4.76 6.06 9.40
CA GLY A 402 5.79 7.03 9.82
C GLY A 402 7.21 6.46 9.68
N SER A 403 8.01 7.04 8.80
CA SER A 403 9.35 6.57 8.41
C SER A 403 10.38 7.70 8.41
N PHE A 404 11.62 7.39 8.08
CA PHE A 404 12.72 8.33 8.00
C PHE A 404 13.38 8.24 6.64
N ILE A 405 13.76 9.40 6.09
CA ILE A 405 14.59 9.49 4.91
C ILE A 405 16.02 9.71 5.37
N VAL A 406 16.96 8.98 4.79
CA VAL A 406 18.40 9.18 5.00
C VAL A 406 19.06 9.49 3.66
N ILE A 407 19.95 10.48 3.66
CA ILE A 407 20.87 10.74 2.56
C ILE A 407 22.27 10.31 2.99
N ARG A 408 22.87 9.43 2.19
CA ARG A 408 24.29 9.08 2.28
C ARG A 408 25.04 9.70 1.11
N HIS A 409 26.20 10.29 1.41
CA HIS A 409 27.13 10.79 0.41
C HIS A 409 28.52 10.20 0.68
N ARG A 410 29.39 10.24 -0.32
CA ARG A 410 30.66 9.51 -0.30
C ARG A 410 31.73 10.14 0.60
N ASN A 411 31.65 11.44 0.85
CA ASN A 411 32.64 12.19 1.66
C ASN A 411 32.05 13.33 2.51
N HIS A 412 30.72 13.32 2.66
CA HIS A 412 29.98 14.19 3.55
C HIS A 412 29.26 13.34 4.60
N LEU A 413 29.07 13.88 5.81
CA LEU A 413 28.28 13.19 6.83
C LEU A 413 26.85 13.03 6.36
N GLY A 414 26.34 11.80 6.43
CA GLY A 414 24.95 11.51 6.13
C GLY A 414 23.99 12.18 7.11
N VAL A 415 22.78 12.46 6.64
CA VAL A 415 21.72 13.12 7.42
C VAL A 415 20.42 12.31 7.37
N MET A 416 19.68 12.31 8.47
CA MET A 416 18.35 11.69 8.59
C MET A 416 17.27 12.76 8.80
N SER A 417 16.09 12.57 8.24
CA SER A 417 14.94 13.46 8.48
C SER A 417 14.34 13.23 9.87
N ASN A 418 13.41 14.09 10.29
CA ASN A 418 12.43 13.69 11.31
C ASN A 418 11.48 12.62 10.76
N SER A 419 10.59 12.08 11.60
CA SER A 419 9.59 11.10 11.14
C SER A 419 8.62 11.75 10.15
N ILE A 420 8.42 11.10 9.00
CA ILE A 420 7.53 11.55 7.91
C ILE A 420 6.52 10.42 7.66
N PRO A 421 5.21 10.69 7.76
CA PRO A 421 4.20 9.69 7.41
C PRO A 421 4.16 9.47 5.89
N SER A 422 3.93 8.23 5.47
CA SER A 422 3.44 7.98 4.10
C SER A 422 2.04 8.56 3.92
N ASN A 423 1.58 8.58 2.67
CA ASN A 423 0.32 9.20 2.31
C ASN A 423 -0.28 8.57 1.05
N PRO A 424 -1.58 8.81 0.79
CA PRO A 424 -2.25 8.31 -0.40
C PRO A 424 -1.66 8.75 -1.75
N ALA A 425 -0.84 9.80 -1.80
CA ALA A 425 -0.23 10.26 -3.06
C ALA A 425 1.03 9.45 -3.44
N GLY A 426 1.56 8.61 -2.55
CA GLY A 426 2.77 7.82 -2.85
C GLY A 426 4.04 8.65 -2.91
N THR A 427 4.13 9.69 -2.08
CA THR A 427 5.29 10.60 -2.06
C THR A 427 5.86 10.78 -0.67
N PHE A 428 7.17 10.97 -0.57
CA PHE A 428 7.86 11.47 0.61
C PHE A 428 8.55 12.78 0.26
N THR A 429 8.55 13.75 1.17
CA THR A 429 9.17 15.06 0.93
C THR A 429 10.02 15.45 2.13
N ASN A 430 11.27 15.86 1.90
CA ASN A 430 12.10 16.46 2.93
C ASN A 430 13.09 17.46 2.33
N ASP A 431 13.22 18.61 2.98
CA ASP A 431 14.17 19.65 2.57
C ASP A 431 15.23 19.86 3.66
N TYR A 432 16.43 19.28 3.45
CA TYR A 432 17.57 19.40 4.37
C TYR A 432 18.26 20.76 4.30
N SER A 433 17.81 21.67 3.43
CA SER A 433 18.27 23.07 3.46
C SER A 433 17.70 23.85 4.65
N LEU A 434 16.76 23.27 5.39
CA LEU A 434 16.21 23.78 6.64
C LEU A 434 16.67 22.90 7.81
N LEU A 435 17.31 23.50 8.81
CA LEU A 435 17.78 22.78 10.01
C LEU A 435 16.66 21.99 10.71
N ALA A 436 15.44 22.55 10.78
CA ALA A 436 14.30 21.95 11.44
C ALA A 436 13.80 20.63 10.81
N ASN A 437 14.18 20.35 9.55
CA ASN A 437 13.80 19.13 8.84
C ASN A 437 14.81 17.98 9.05
N SER A 438 15.89 18.25 9.77
CA SER A 438 16.94 17.27 10.04
C SER A 438 16.84 16.75 11.47
N TYR A 439 16.92 15.44 11.64
CA TYR A 439 16.93 14.84 12.97
C TYR A 439 18.20 15.19 13.74
N LYS A 440 18.02 15.64 14.98
CA LYS A 440 19.10 15.85 15.94
C LYS A 440 18.84 15.02 17.19
N ALA A 441 19.73 14.07 17.46
CA ALA A 441 19.67 13.28 18.68
C ALA A 441 19.83 14.17 19.92
N SER A 442 19.15 13.82 21.01
CA SER A 442 19.33 14.51 22.29
C SER A 442 20.78 14.36 22.75
N GLY A 443 21.44 15.47 23.07
CA GLY A 443 22.86 15.47 23.46
C GLY A 443 23.85 15.29 22.30
N ALA A 444 23.40 15.37 21.03
CA ALA A 444 24.29 15.34 19.88
C ALA A 444 25.38 16.42 19.99
N THR A 445 26.61 16.03 19.65
CA THR A 445 27.79 16.92 19.72
C THR A 445 27.81 17.97 18.62
N SER A 446 27.08 17.76 17.52
CA SER A 446 26.94 18.66 16.38
C SER A 446 25.50 18.74 15.89
N ASP A 447 25.17 19.84 15.21
CA ASP A 447 23.97 19.88 14.38
C ASP A 447 24.10 18.89 13.22
N PRO A 448 22.99 18.30 12.74
CA PRO A 448 23.01 17.32 11.65
C PRO A 448 23.42 17.93 10.29
N VAL A 449 23.29 19.25 10.14
CA VAL A 449 23.66 20.04 8.97
C VAL A 449 24.23 21.39 9.43
N GLU A 450 25.00 22.06 8.59
CA GLU A 450 25.63 23.36 8.88
C GLU A 450 25.09 24.48 8.01
N LEU A 451 24.98 25.69 8.56
CA LEU A 451 24.61 26.87 7.80
C LEU A 451 25.68 27.18 6.73
N LEU A 452 25.25 27.23 5.48
CA LEU A 452 26.11 27.53 4.35
C LEU A 452 26.44 29.03 4.27
N SER A 453 27.56 29.36 3.65
CA SER A 453 27.93 30.75 3.37
C SER A 453 26.82 31.45 2.56
N GLY A 454 26.49 32.68 2.94
CA GLY A 454 25.30 33.38 2.45
C GLY A 454 24.09 33.29 3.39
N GLY A 455 24.09 32.37 4.36
CA GLY A 455 23.23 32.42 5.55
C GLY A 455 21.76 32.03 5.36
N LEU A 456 21.38 31.46 4.20
CA LEU A 456 20.00 31.13 3.87
C LEU A 456 19.68 29.63 3.83
N LYS A 457 20.69 28.78 3.71
CA LYS A 457 20.53 27.33 3.49
C LYS A 457 21.47 26.56 4.39
N TYR A 458 21.05 25.37 4.78
CA TYR A 458 21.90 24.39 5.44
C TYR A 458 22.42 23.34 4.45
N GLY A 459 23.57 22.75 4.74
CA GLY A 459 24.16 21.68 3.95
C GLY A 459 24.84 20.63 4.83
N LEU A 460 25.06 19.46 4.26
CA LEU A 460 25.75 18.35 4.90
C LEU A 460 27.20 18.75 5.19
N TRP A 461 27.72 18.31 6.32
CA TRP A 461 29.11 18.54 6.72
C TRP A 461 30.07 17.84 5.77
N ALA A 462 31.06 18.57 5.27
CA ALA A 462 32.10 18.02 4.41
C ALA A 462 33.25 17.43 5.23
N GLY A 463 33.94 16.43 4.66
CA GLY A 463 35.25 16.00 5.14
C GLY A 463 35.28 14.64 5.83
N ASP A 464 34.19 13.86 5.80
CA ASP A 464 34.19 12.45 6.24
C ASP A 464 34.83 11.58 5.16
N SER A 465 36.14 11.73 4.97
CA SER A 465 36.87 11.15 3.84
C SER A 465 37.12 9.66 4.01
N ASN A 466 37.07 9.15 5.24
CA ASN A 466 37.18 7.72 5.55
C ASN A 466 35.81 7.03 5.70
N LYS A 467 34.70 7.79 5.69
CA LYS A 467 33.30 7.31 5.74
C LYS A 467 32.95 6.61 7.05
N ASN A 468 33.52 7.05 8.17
CA ASN A 468 33.23 6.46 9.47
C ASN A 468 32.11 7.20 10.23
N GLY A 469 31.55 8.27 9.65
CA GLY A 469 30.50 9.07 10.26
C GLY A 469 31.00 10.11 11.27
N VAL A 470 32.32 10.34 11.35
CA VAL A 470 32.96 11.27 12.28
C VAL A 470 34.07 12.03 11.55
N VAL A 471 33.92 13.34 11.41
CA VAL A 471 34.96 14.19 10.84
C VAL A 471 35.98 14.56 11.91
N ASN A 472 37.20 14.04 11.77
CA ASN A 472 38.29 14.28 12.72
C ASN A 472 39.68 14.29 12.05
N GLY A 473 40.74 14.24 12.87
CA GLY A 473 42.13 14.30 12.38
C GLY A 473 42.55 13.14 11.48
N THR A 474 41.84 12.01 11.52
CA THR A 474 42.10 10.87 10.63
C THR A 474 41.69 11.18 9.19
N ASP A 475 40.60 11.92 8.98
CA ASP A 475 40.19 12.38 7.64
C ASP A 475 41.21 13.34 7.03
N VAL A 476 41.70 14.29 7.83
CA VAL A 476 42.77 15.21 7.42
C VAL A 476 44.03 14.43 7.02
N SER A 477 44.33 13.34 7.72
CA SER A 477 45.48 12.48 7.41
C SER A 477 45.29 11.73 6.09
N SER A 478 44.09 11.21 5.83
CA SER A 478 43.72 10.58 4.55
C SER A 478 43.85 11.55 3.37
N ILE A 479 43.37 12.79 3.51
CA ILE A 479 43.50 13.82 2.47
C ILE A 479 44.97 14.12 2.19
N LYS A 480 45.79 14.34 3.23
CA LYS A 480 47.23 14.59 3.08
C LYS A 480 47.97 13.44 2.41
N LEU A 481 47.60 12.20 2.73
CA LEU A 481 48.17 11.03 2.08
C LEU A 481 47.86 11.04 0.58
N ALA A 482 46.61 11.31 0.21
CA ALA A 482 46.19 11.40 -1.20
C ALA A 482 46.92 12.53 -1.97
N ILE A 483 47.18 13.68 -1.32
CA ILE A 483 48.01 14.75 -1.89
C ILE A 483 49.43 14.26 -2.12
N SER A 484 50.04 13.59 -1.13
CA SER A 484 51.41 13.09 -1.22
C SER A 484 51.58 12.01 -2.29
N SER A 485 50.53 11.25 -2.57
CA SER A 485 50.50 10.23 -3.62
C SER A 485 50.07 10.77 -4.99
N LEU A 486 49.85 12.08 -5.13
CA LEU A 486 49.38 12.72 -6.36
C LEU A 486 48.10 12.06 -6.91
N ALA A 487 47.18 11.69 -6.02
CA ALA A 487 45.95 10.99 -6.42
C ALA A 487 45.04 11.92 -7.23
N THR A 488 44.39 11.36 -8.27
CA THR A 488 43.52 12.11 -9.19
C THR A 488 42.21 11.38 -9.46
N GLY A 489 41.18 12.11 -9.88
CA GLY A 489 39.88 11.57 -10.29
C GLY A 489 38.84 11.58 -9.17
N TYR A 490 37.84 10.71 -9.30
CA TYR A 490 36.71 10.63 -8.38
C TYR A 490 37.07 9.95 -7.06
N LEU A 491 37.58 10.74 -6.11
CA LEU A 491 38.16 10.24 -4.86
C LEU A 491 37.48 10.84 -3.64
N PHE A 492 37.31 10.05 -2.58
CA PHE A 492 36.64 10.48 -1.35
C PHE A 492 37.35 11.65 -0.66
N THR A 493 38.66 11.78 -0.85
CA THR A 493 39.48 12.85 -0.28
C THR A 493 39.35 14.21 -0.98
N ASP A 494 38.64 14.29 -2.12
CA ASP A 494 38.25 15.56 -2.76
C ASP A 494 37.01 16.13 -2.04
N ALA A 495 37.22 16.63 -0.83
CA ALA A 495 36.17 17.07 0.09
C ALA A 495 35.36 18.26 -0.45
N ASN A 496 35.93 19.08 -1.33
CA ASN A 496 35.25 20.20 -1.97
C ASN A 496 34.70 19.89 -3.38
N LEU A 497 34.85 18.65 -3.86
CA LEU A 497 34.37 18.19 -5.17
C LEU A 497 34.90 19.03 -6.34
N SER A 498 36.16 19.46 -6.27
CA SER A 498 36.79 20.35 -7.26
C SER A 498 37.51 19.62 -8.39
N ASN A 499 37.55 18.28 -8.37
CA ASN A 499 38.43 17.46 -9.22
C ASN A 499 39.93 17.68 -8.92
N SER A 500 40.28 18.19 -7.73
CA SER A 500 41.67 18.48 -7.36
C SER A 500 41.88 18.39 -5.86
N ILE A 501 42.52 17.32 -5.40
CA ILE A 501 42.83 17.13 -3.98
C ILE A 501 44.03 17.99 -3.60
N ASN A 502 43.81 19.01 -2.77
CA ASN A 502 44.86 19.94 -2.40
C ASN A 502 44.66 20.57 -1.00
N GLY A 503 45.41 21.64 -0.70
CA GLY A 503 45.32 22.34 0.59
C GLY A 503 43.93 22.89 0.92
N THR A 504 43.09 23.15 -0.09
CA THR A 504 41.70 23.59 0.12
C THR A 504 40.84 22.52 0.78
N ASP A 505 41.01 21.24 0.41
CA ASP A 505 40.29 20.11 1.04
C ASP A 505 40.70 19.95 2.50
N VAL A 506 42.01 20.04 2.77
CA VAL A 506 42.55 20.01 4.14
C VAL A 506 41.97 21.15 4.97
N SER A 507 41.85 22.34 4.37
CA SER A 507 41.35 23.53 5.06
C SER A 507 39.85 23.42 5.33
N LEU A 508 39.06 22.92 4.37
CA LEU A 508 37.64 22.66 4.54
C LEU A 508 37.37 21.65 5.66
N THR A 509 38.05 20.50 5.66
CA THR A 509 37.89 19.47 6.70
C THR A 509 38.32 19.99 8.08
N LYS A 510 39.40 20.79 8.16
CA LYS A 510 39.78 21.45 9.42
C LYS A 510 38.73 22.46 9.89
N ASN A 511 38.11 23.20 8.97
CA ASN A 511 37.02 24.12 9.30
C ASN A 511 35.82 23.37 9.87
N THR A 512 35.44 22.22 9.29
CA THR A 512 34.45 21.30 9.88
C THR A 512 34.82 20.92 11.31
N ILE A 513 36.05 20.48 11.57
CA ILE A 513 36.49 20.10 12.92
C ILE A 513 36.40 21.28 13.91
N SER A 514 36.70 22.50 13.45
CA SER A 514 36.74 23.70 14.28
C SER A 514 35.37 24.33 14.59
N SER A 515 34.31 23.98 13.85
CA SER A 515 32.98 24.59 13.97
C SER A 515 32.34 24.38 15.36
N LEU A 516 32.74 23.32 16.06
CA LEU A 516 32.35 23.02 17.44
C LEU A 516 32.96 23.94 18.49
N GLY A 517 33.96 24.75 18.11
CA GLY A 517 34.60 25.73 19.00
C GLY A 517 33.80 27.02 19.19
N SER A 518 32.71 27.24 18.44
CA SER A 518 32.02 28.55 18.37
C SER A 518 30.53 28.53 18.76
N GLY A 519 30.00 27.38 19.21
CA GLY A 519 28.61 27.24 19.64
C GLY A 519 28.50 26.57 21.01
N SER A 520 28.23 27.37 22.05
CA SER A 520 27.68 27.01 23.37
C SER A 520 27.85 25.56 23.86
N ALA A 521 29.00 25.26 24.47
CA ALA A 521 29.10 24.24 25.52
C ALA A 521 29.79 24.87 26.75
N PRO A 522 29.31 24.62 27.98
CA PRO A 522 29.94 25.18 29.17
C PRO A 522 31.37 24.63 29.29
N THR A 523 32.33 25.52 29.43
CA THR A 523 33.70 25.19 29.78
C THR A 523 33.72 24.40 31.09
N ILE A 524 34.05 23.11 31.03
CA ILE A 524 34.42 22.37 32.24
C ILE A 524 35.83 22.81 32.62
N ALA A 525 35.92 23.57 33.70
CA ALA A 525 37.16 23.95 34.35
C ALA A 525 37.74 22.74 35.09
N ASN A 526 38.46 21.87 34.39
CA ASN A 526 39.61 21.17 34.97
C ASN A 526 40.47 20.55 33.86
N GLY A 527 41.76 20.88 33.89
CA GLY A 527 42.74 20.38 32.94
C GLY A 527 42.76 18.85 32.90
N ASN A 528 42.91 18.33 31.68
CA ASN A 528 43.03 16.92 31.33
C ASN A 528 41.72 16.17 31.01
N THR A 529 41.04 16.61 29.96
CA THR A 529 40.49 15.77 28.88
C THR A 529 39.90 16.71 27.83
N ARG A 530 40.65 17.00 26.77
CA ARG A 530 40.03 17.53 25.56
C ARG A 530 39.14 16.42 25.02
N LEU A 531 37.84 16.44 25.33
CA LEU A 531 36.85 15.84 24.45
C LEU A 531 37.15 16.44 23.07
N SER A 532 37.76 15.65 22.20
CA SER A 532 38.15 16.09 20.87
C SER A 532 36.91 16.64 20.19
N ALA A 533 36.94 17.91 19.78
CA ALA A 533 35.90 18.52 18.95
C ALA A 533 35.70 17.63 17.71
N GLN A 534 34.61 16.88 17.68
CA GLN A 534 34.29 15.93 16.61
C GLN A 534 32.87 16.19 16.13
N VAL A 535 32.76 16.54 14.84
CA VAL A 535 31.48 16.63 14.14
C VAL A 535 31.15 15.22 13.67
N GLN A 536 29.96 14.73 14.00
CA GLN A 536 29.56 13.37 13.67
C GLN A 536 28.12 13.31 13.16
N THR A 537 27.82 12.21 12.47
CA THR A 537 26.46 11.93 12.02
C THR A 537 25.52 11.71 13.21
N ASN A 538 24.28 12.17 13.08
CA ASN A 538 23.22 11.92 14.05
C ASN A 538 22.36 10.70 13.67
N ILE A 539 22.78 9.94 12.64
CA ILE A 539 22.10 8.71 12.24
C ILE A 539 22.41 7.62 13.31
N PRO A 540 21.43 6.78 13.70
CA PRO A 540 21.56 5.90 14.88
C PRO A 540 22.47 4.68 14.68
N ASP A 541 22.88 4.38 13.45
CA ASP A 541 23.83 3.30 13.14
C ASP A 541 25.22 3.85 12.84
N PRO A 542 26.30 3.17 13.29
CA PRO A 542 27.61 3.41 12.72
C PRO A 542 27.55 3.11 11.22
N ILE A 543 28.36 3.80 10.40
CA ILE A 543 28.33 3.58 8.95
C ILE A 543 28.77 2.14 8.59
N VAL A 544 29.36 1.38 9.52
CA VAL A 544 29.78 -0.02 9.30
C VAL A 544 28.56 -0.96 9.41
N GLU A 545 28.08 -1.46 8.25
CA GLU A 545 27.22 -2.66 8.18
C GLU A 545 28.00 -3.95 8.50
#